data_AF-A0A6N6S7R4-F1
#
_entry.id   AF-A0A6N6S7R4-F1
#
_cell.length_a   1.000
_cell.length_b   1.000
_cell.length_c   1.000
_cell.angle_alpha   90.00
_cell.angle_beta   90.00
_cell.angle_gamma   90.00
#
_symmetry.space_group_name_H-M   'P 1'
#
loop_
_entity.id
_entity.type
_entity.pdbx_description
1 polymer ?
#
loop_
_entity_poly.entity_id
_entity_poly.type
_entity_poly.pdbx_seq_one_letter_code
_entity_poly.pdbx_strand_id
1 'polypeptide(L)' 'MTQYPKRLIEVDLPIKKISEHARREKSIRHGHISTLHIWWARRPLAACSAVICDALWPDPGDPNCPER' A
#
# COMPACT_ATOMS: atom_id res chain seq x y z
N MET A 1 5.38 -25.20 -16.06
CA MET A 1 5.01 -23.85 -15.60
C MET A 1 6.05 -23.43 -14.58
N THR A 2 6.83 -22.40 -14.86
CA THR A 2 7.86 -21.90 -13.96
C THR A 2 7.18 -21.34 -12.72
N GLN A 3 7.46 -21.90 -11.54
CA GLN A 3 6.88 -21.45 -10.28
C GLN A 3 7.66 -20.22 -9.82
N TYR A 4 7.02 -19.05 -9.88
CA TYR A 4 7.60 -17.81 -9.34
C TYR A 4 7.13 -17.64 -7.89
N PRO A 5 7.95 -17.04 -7.01
CA PRO A 5 7.50 -16.73 -5.65
C PRO A 5 6.34 -15.74 -5.72
N LYS A 6 5.21 -16.08 -5.10
CA LYS A 6 4.06 -15.17 -5.05
C LYS A 6 4.44 -13.88 -4.35
N ARG A 7 3.80 -12.79 -4.75
CA ARG A 7 3.96 -11.47 -4.10
C ARG A 7 2.93 -11.30 -2.99
N LEU A 8 3.23 -10.47 -2.01
CA LEU A 8 2.29 -10.17 -0.91
C LEU A 8 0.93 -9.67 -1.43
N ILE A 9 0.93 -8.84 -2.48
CA ILE A 9 -0.30 -8.31 -3.09
C ILE A 9 -1.22 -9.40 -3.68
N GLU A 10 -0.68 -10.56 -4.04
CA GLU A 10 -1.44 -11.70 -4.60
C GLU A 10 -2.06 -12.58 -3.50
N VAL A 11 -1.53 -12.51 -2.28
CA VAL A 11 -1.90 -13.40 -1.17
C VAL A 11 -2.69 -12.65 -0.11
N ASP A 12 -2.11 -11.60 0.47
CA ASP A 12 -2.73 -10.82 1.54
C ASP A 12 -2.23 -9.37 1.53
N LEU A 13 -3.04 -8.47 0.97
CA LEU A 13 -2.87 -7.02 1.10
C LEU A 13 -3.66 -6.56 2.34
N PRO A 14 -3.04 -5.94 3.35
CA PRO A 14 -3.73 -5.52 4.58
C PRO A 14 -4.60 -4.26 4.37
N ILE A 15 -5.68 -4.38 3.58
CA ILE A 15 -6.56 -3.29 3.15
C ILE A 15 -7.11 -2.50 4.33
N LYS A 16 -7.48 -3.17 5.44
CA LYS A 16 -8.05 -2.51 6.63
C LYS A 16 -7.08 -1.51 7.25
N LYS A 17 -5.82 -1.92 7.46
CA LYS A 17 -4.77 -1.07 8.05
C LYS A 17 -4.42 0.07 7.09
N ILE A 18 -4.27 -0.23 5.81
CA ILE A 18 -4.00 0.78 4.76
C ILE A 18 -5.10 1.84 4.75
N SER A 19 -6.36 1.41 4.80
CA SER A 19 -7.52 2.29 4.79
C SER A 19 -7.60 3.17 6.04
N GLU A 20 -7.26 2.64 7.21
CA GLU A 20 -7.19 3.40 8.46
C GLU A 20 -6.13 4.51 8.39
N HIS A 21 -4.91 4.17 7.94
CA HIS A 21 -3.83 5.14 7.77
C HIS A 21 -4.15 6.18 6.69
N ALA A 22 -4.72 5.77 5.55
CA ALA A 22 -5.14 6.67 4.49
C ALA A 22 -6.22 7.66 4.96
N ARG A 23 -7.18 7.20 5.79
CA ARG A 23 -8.22 8.05 6.37
C ARG A 23 -7.64 9.05 7.36
N ARG A 24 -6.66 8.63 8.17
CA ARG A 24 -5.91 9.51 9.09
C ARG A 24 -5.13 10.58 8.34
N GLU A 25 -4.45 10.23 7.25
CA GLU A 25 -3.73 11.19 6.41
C GLU A 25 -4.65 12.30 5.90
N LYS A 26 -5.86 11.94 5.48
CA LYS A 26 -6.89 12.90 5.02
C LYS A 26 -7.39 13.79 6.16
N SER A 27 -7.49 13.27 7.37
CA SER A 27 -8.04 13.99 8.54
C SER A 27 -7.02 14.85 9.30
N ILE A 28 -5.74 14.88 8.93
CA ILE A 28 -4.75 15.73 9.62
C ILE A 28 -4.79 17.18 9.12
N ARG A 29 -5.19 17.39 7.86
CA ARG A 29 -4.94 18.65 7.15
C ARG A 29 -6.11 19.64 7.21
N HIS A 30 -6.83 19.70 8.32
CA HIS A 30 -7.93 20.68 8.47
C HIS A 30 -7.38 22.11 8.58
N GLY A 31 -7.94 23.06 7.82
CA GLY A 31 -7.68 24.49 7.97
C GLY A 31 -6.49 25.07 7.19
N HIS A 32 -5.82 24.30 6.32
CA HIS A 32 -4.74 24.81 5.47
C HIS A 32 -5.24 25.12 4.04
N ILE A 33 -4.79 26.19 3.40
CA ILE A 33 -5.27 26.58 2.04
C ILE A 33 -5.03 25.45 1.02
N SER A 34 -3.96 24.66 1.20
CA SER A 34 -3.66 23.48 0.37
C SER A 34 -4.62 22.29 0.54
N THR A 35 -5.61 22.37 1.45
CA THR A 35 -6.73 21.41 1.53
C THR A 35 -8.03 21.88 0.90
N LEU A 36 -8.14 23.16 0.54
CA LEU A 36 -9.24 23.68 -0.28
C LEU A 36 -9.06 23.31 -1.76
N HIS A 37 -7.83 23.47 -2.28
CA HIS A 37 -7.48 23.04 -3.63
C HIS A 37 -6.65 21.77 -3.61
N ILE A 38 -7.34 20.64 -3.56
CA ILE A 38 -6.75 19.33 -3.86
C ILE A 38 -6.76 19.19 -5.38
N TRP A 39 -5.58 19.21 -6.01
CA TRP A 39 -5.42 18.85 -7.42
C TRP A 39 -6.00 17.45 -7.68
N TRP A 40 -6.52 17.23 -8.88
CA TRP A 40 -7.30 16.04 -9.18
C TRP A 40 -6.53 14.75 -8.87
N ALA A 41 -7.23 13.82 -8.21
CA ALA A 41 -6.79 12.45 -7.94
C ALA A 41 -5.51 12.27 -7.09
N ARG A 42 -5.28 13.09 -6.05
CA ARG A 42 -4.26 12.74 -5.04
C ARG A 42 -4.59 11.39 -4.38
N ARG A 43 -3.70 10.41 -4.55
CA ARG A 43 -3.75 9.16 -3.78
C ARG A 43 -3.08 9.34 -2.42
N PRO A 44 -3.63 8.75 -1.34
CA PRO A 44 -3.02 8.80 -0.02
C PRO A 44 -1.67 8.08 -0.07
N LEU A 45 -0.65 8.70 0.52
CA LEU A 45 0.72 8.18 0.52
C LEU A 45 0.77 6.79 1.16
N ALA A 46 0.02 6.60 2.25
CA ALA A 46 -0.10 5.30 2.91
C ALA A 46 -0.53 4.17 1.96
N ALA A 47 -1.46 4.43 1.04
CA ALA A 47 -1.90 3.43 0.08
C ALA A 47 -0.85 3.18 -1.01
N CYS A 48 -0.25 4.25 -1.56
CA CYS A 48 0.78 4.10 -2.59
C CYS A 48 2.00 3.33 -2.07
N SER A 49 2.49 3.68 -0.89
CA SER A 49 3.64 3.00 -0.28
C SER A 49 3.35 1.53 0.00
N ALA A 50 2.18 1.21 0.56
CA ALA A 50 1.81 -0.18 0.83
C ALA A 50 1.70 -1.01 -0.46
N VAL A 51 1.04 -0.48 -1.51
CA VAL A 51 0.89 -1.18 -2.79
C VAL A 51 2.26 -1.45 -3.45
N ILE A 52 3.19 -0.50 -3.38
CA ILE A 52 4.55 -0.68 -3.91
C ILE A 52 5.26 -1.81 -3.16
N CYS A 53 5.29 -1.74 -1.83
CA CYS A 53 5.88 -2.76 -0.98
C CYS A 53 5.30 -4.16 -1.26
N ASP A 54 3.99 -4.28 -1.33
CA ASP A 54 3.32 -5.56 -1.50
C ASP A 54 3.47 -6.14 -2.92
N ALA A 55 3.68 -5.29 -3.93
CA ALA A 55 3.98 -5.72 -5.29
C ALA A 55 5.44 -6.19 -5.45
N LEU A 56 6.36 -5.62 -4.68
CA LEU A 56 7.79 -5.90 -4.75
C LEU A 56 8.21 -7.06 -3.84
N TRP A 57 7.61 -7.20 -2.67
CA TRP A 57 8.03 -8.22 -1.72
C TRP A 57 7.41 -9.59 -2.02
N PRO A 58 8.23 -10.66 -2.03
CA PRO A 58 7.71 -12.02 -2.07
C PRO A 58 6.98 -12.35 -0.76
N ASP A 59 6.01 -13.26 -0.84
CA ASP A 59 5.32 -13.79 0.33
C ASP A 59 6.29 -14.66 1.15
N PRO A 60 6.56 -14.30 2.43
CA PRO A 60 7.43 -15.10 3.29
C PRO A 60 6.85 -16.49 3.62
N GLY A 61 5.56 -16.71 3.39
CA GLY A 61 4.91 -18.02 3.54
C GLY A 61 5.05 -18.93 2.32
N ASP A 62 5.55 -18.42 1.18
CA ASP A 62 5.69 -19.22 -0.05
C ASP A 62 6.96 -20.11 0.03
N PRO A 63 6.86 -21.42 -0.26
CA PRO A 63 8.02 -22.32 -0.29
C PRO A 63 9.10 -21.92 -1.30
N ASN A 64 8.77 -21.07 -2.30
CA ASN A 64 9.71 -20.59 -3.30
C ASN A 64 10.30 -19.21 -2.96
N CYS A 65 10.02 -18.66 -1.78
CA CYS A 65 10.57 -17.38 -1.35
C CYS A 65 12.10 -17.47 -1.25
N PRO A 66 12.87 -16.54 -1.85
CA PRO A 66 14.32 -16.52 -1.70
C PRO A 66 14.70 -16.26 -0.24
N GLU A 67 15.67 -17.01 0.28
CA GLU A 67 16.12 -16.87 1.68
C GLU A 67 16.92 -15.58 1.93
N ARG A 68 17.35 -14.86 0.89
CA ARG A 68 18.14 -13.61 0.96
C ARG A 68 17.90 -12.67 -0.22
#